data_AF-A0A1D2WUK3-F1
#
_entry.id   AF-A0A1D2WUK3-F1
#
_cell.length_a   1.000
_cell.length_b   1.000
_cell.length_c   1.000
_cell.angle_alpha   90.00
_cell.angle_beta   90.00
_cell.angle_gamma   90.00
#
_symmetry.space_group_name_H-M   'P 1'
#
loop_
_entity.id
_entity.type
_entity.pdbx_description
1 polymer ?
#
loop_
_entity_poly.entity_id
_entity_poly.type
_entity_poly.pdbx_seq_one_letter_code
_entity_poly.pdbx_strand_id
1 'polypeptide(L)' 'MRTCSFCNKEIEEGTGKMYVKKDGSIYFFCSSKCEKNMIKLGRVPRKVKWVKE' A
#
# COMPACT_ATOMS: atom_id res chain seq x y z
N MET A 1 -9.52 -7.88 9.21
CA MET A 1 -9.16 -6.57 8.61
C MET A 1 -7.75 -6.62 8.03
N ARG A 2 -7.56 -6.18 6.80
CA ARG A 2 -6.24 -6.08 6.17
C ARG A 2 -5.77 -4.63 6.19
N THR A 3 -4.52 -4.40 6.56
CA THR A 3 -3.95 -3.05 6.62
C THR A 3 -3.20 -2.74 5.33
N CYS A 4 -3.37 -1.55 4.79
CA CYS A 4 -2.64 -1.10 3.61
C CYS A 4 -1.16 -0.89 3.96
N SER A 5 -0.26 -1.57 3.25
CA SER A 5 1.19 -1.52 3.46
C SER A 5 1.83 -0.16 3.16
N PHE A 6 1.10 0.77 2.56
CA PHE A 6 1.60 2.11 2.24
C PHE A 6 1.04 3.21 3.13
N CYS A 7 -0.27 3.20 3.42
CA CYS A 7 -0.92 4.31 4.13
C CYS A 7 -1.43 3.92 5.52
N ASN A 8 -1.14 2.71 6.00
CA ASN A 8 -1.58 2.14 7.29
C ASN A 8 -3.09 2.17 7.56
N LYS A 9 -3.91 2.54 6.56
CA LYS A 9 -5.37 2.49 6.67
C LYS A 9 -5.87 1.06 6.55
N GLU A 10 -6.96 0.78 7.24
CA GLU A 10 -7.72 -0.45 7.04
C GLU A 10 -8.28 -0.50 5.61
N ILE A 11 -8.27 -1.71 5.05
CA ILE A 11 -8.83 -2.01 3.74
C ILE A 11 -10.22 -2.59 3.97
N GLU A 12 -11.22 -1.89 3.46
CA GLU A 12 -12.62 -2.34 3.40
C GLU A 12 -12.74 -3.70 2.70
N GLU A 13 -13.62 -4.54 3.20
CA GLU A 13 -13.83 -5.88 2.64
C GLU A 13 -14.40 -5.77 1.21
N GLY A 14 -13.90 -6.60 0.30
CA GLY A 14 -14.24 -6.51 -1.12
C GLY A 14 -13.52 -5.39 -1.90
N THR A 15 -12.68 -4.58 -1.24
CA THR A 15 -11.90 -3.51 -1.87
C THR A 15 -10.40 -3.74 -1.73
N GLY A 16 -9.61 -3.09 -2.59
CA GLY A 16 -8.15 -3.09 -2.55
C GLY A 16 -7.51 -4.11 -3.49
N LYS A 17 -6.18 -4.25 -3.36
CA LYS A 17 -5.37 -5.11 -4.23
C LYS A 17 -4.24 -5.75 -3.46
N MET A 18 -3.99 -7.03 -3.75
CA MET A 18 -2.80 -7.74 -3.33
C MET A 18 -1.73 -7.66 -4.43
N TYR A 19 -0.53 -7.24 -4.07
CA TYR A 19 0.62 -7.18 -4.97
C TYR A 19 1.73 -8.09 -4.44
N VAL A 20 2.03 -9.13 -5.19
CA VAL A 20 3.08 -10.10 -4.85
C VAL A 20 4.33 -9.75 -5.63
N LYS A 21 5.43 -9.45 -4.92
CA LYS A 21 6.73 -9.22 -5.56
C LYS A 21 7.40 -10.53 -5.93
N LYS A 22 8.43 -10.45 -6.78
CA LYS A 22 9.24 -11.59 -7.25
C LYS A 22 9.97 -12.33 -6.12
N ASP A 23 10.28 -11.66 -5.01
CA ASP A 23 10.88 -12.22 -3.81
C ASP A 23 9.87 -12.94 -2.89
N GLY A 24 8.59 -12.98 -3.27
CA GLY A 24 7.51 -13.55 -2.46
C GLY A 24 6.91 -12.59 -1.44
N SER A 25 7.43 -11.36 -1.32
CA SER A 25 6.86 -10.35 -0.42
C SER A 25 5.48 -9.91 -0.89
N ILE A 26 4.50 -9.96 0.01
CA ILE A 26 3.11 -9.58 -0.27
C ILE A 26 2.85 -8.17 0.28
N TYR A 27 2.35 -7.29 -0.57
CA TYR A 27 1.85 -5.97 -0.18
C TYR A 27 0.36 -5.85 -0.43
N PHE A 28 -0.32 -5.21 0.51
CA PHE A 28 -1.73 -4.89 0.40
C PHE A 28 -1.90 -3.40 0.16
N PHE A 29 -2.71 -3.04 -0.84
CA PHE A 29 -2.98 -1.65 -1.18
C PHE A 29 -4.49 -1.37 -1.11
N CYS A 30 -4.86 -0.29 -0.43
CA CYS A 30 -6.25 0.17 -0.39
C CYS A 30 -6.70 0.84 -1.71
N SER A 31 -5.75 1.36 -2.51
CA SER A 31 -6.06 2.09 -3.75
C SER A 31 -4.87 2.14 -4.71
N SER A 32 -5.15 2.41 -5.98
CA SER A 32 -4.14 2.62 -7.03
C SER A 32 -3.18 3.77 -6.72
N LYS A 33 -3.57 4.73 -5.88
CA LYS A 33 -2.69 5.80 -5.40
C LYS A 33 -1.54 5.22 -4.56
N CYS A 34 -1.85 4.31 -3.65
CA CYS A 34 -0.86 3.68 -2.77
C CYS A 34 0.09 2.77 -3.58
N GLU A 35 -0.46 1.98 -4.51
CA GLU A 35 0.33 1.14 -5.42
C GLU A 35 1.31 1.99 -6.24
N LYS A 36 0.83 3.08 -6.88
CA LYS A 36 1.70 3.95 -7.68
C LYS A 36 2.80 4.61 -6.85
N ASN A 37 2.47 5.11 -5.65
CA ASN A 37 3.48 5.74 -4.80
C ASN A 37 4.57 4.75 -4.37
N MET A 38 4.20 3.52 -4.00
CA MET A 38 5.16 2.54 -3.51
C MET A 38 5.92 1.83 -4.64
N ILE A 39 5.21 1.33 -5.66
CA ILE A 39 5.77 0.47 -6.70
C ILE A 39 6.32 1.28 -7.87
N LYS A 40 5.58 2.28 -8.38
CA LYS A 40 6.02 3.05 -9.55
C LYS A 40 6.98 4.18 -9.21
N LEU A 41 6.72 4.88 -8.09
CA LEU A 41 7.50 6.05 -7.68
C LEU A 41 8.55 5.75 -6.61
N GLY A 42 8.55 4.55 -6.02
CA GLY A 42 9.53 4.16 -4.99
C GLY A 42 9.49 5.03 -3.72
N ARG A 43 8.35 5.68 -3.44
CA ARG A 43 8.22 6.56 -2.26
C ARG A 43 8.10 5.71 -1.00
N VAL A 44 8.79 6.15 0.04
CA VAL A 44 8.72 5.52 1.36
C VAL A 44 7.60 6.19 2.17
N PRO A 45 6.64 5.45 2.75
CA PRO A 45 5.53 5.98 3.54
C PRO A 45 5.93 7.07 4.54
N ARG A 46 6.97 6.82 5.36
CA ARG A 46 7.52 7.75 6.37
C ARG A 46 7.97 9.11 5.83
N LYS A 47 8.22 9.22 4.52
CA LYS A 47 8.65 10.48 3.86
C LYS A 47 7.48 11.25 3.24
N VAL A 48 6.27 10.68 3.27
CA VAL A 48 5.11 11.20 2.55
C VAL A 48 4.14 11.82 3.56
N LYS A 49 4.07 13.16 3.57
CA LYS A 49 3.30 13.94 4.56
C LYS A 49 1.82 13.58 4.71
N TRP A 50 1.17 13.02 3.68
CA TRP A 50 -0.25 12.67 3.73
C TRP A 50 -0.52 11.25 4.23
N VAL A 51 0.51 10.42 4.35
CA VAL A 51 0.38 9.12 4.99
C VAL A 51 0.29 9.38 6.50
N LYS A 52 -0.79 8.90 7.11
CA LYS A 52 -0.92 8.86 8.57
C LYS A 52 -0.19 7.60 9.01
N GLU A 53 0.83 7.78 9.84
CA GLU A 53 1.58 6.67 10.45
C GLU A 53 0.71 5.96 11.49
#